data_AF-A0A844AY11-F1
#
_entry.id   AF-A0A844AY11-F1
#
_cell.length_a   1.000
_cell.length_b   1.000
_cell.length_c   1.000
_cell.angle_alpha   90.00
_cell.angle_beta   90.00
_cell.angle_gamma   90.00
#
_symmetry.space_group_name_H-M   'P 1'
#
loop_
_entity.id
_entity.type
_entity.pdbx_description
1 polymer ?
#
loop_
_entity_poly.entity_id
_entity_poly.type
_entity_poly.pdbx_seq_one_letter_code
_entity_poly.pdbx_strand_id
1 'polypeptide(L)'
;MGGSFFVQMKLHLIRWIGASLALLAASSGVALAQTASGSGFFVSPSGHIVTNVHVIDDRGEIFAIDNEGKKMPATVVRIDRSNDLAVLKVARSNSRYLPIQASTKIRRGEKVYALGFPQTQIQGEELKLTDGIISSLSGVRDNASNFQITNPIQPGNSGGPLLTEDGRVVGVVVATLDAARIFAATGSLPQNVNFAVKSNYLLAMLGAISDFPGPVEPSDAPPKKLVDVIETAELAMVRIVAYPKTTQAVVPLPAYSPPPFDTAGKREVLIGHAGPLSGPQGHFGRDNENGVRLALEELNAQDLRIGGERIYFTIASLDDVADPMTAVAVARRFCAMGVAGIVGHLNSGTTIQASPVYASCGIPHITGSATNPRLTRPKFPTTFRIIADDDWLGVALGRYGAQILGIRTAAVVHDRTPYGQNVAEQFRLSARANGIQIVDEQVTSDKATDFEVILTAIKAKAPDAIFYGGMDPQAGPMLRQMQQLGLDKIKYFGGDGICTSQIAKLSGNVKTLDNVICAEGGALLNAMPGGAAWKEKYDARFPGQFQVYSPYTYDATFVLVEAMKKANSVDPKVYTAKLAETNYKGVTATIAFEANGELKNPATTLYTYKDGKKTPM
;
A
#
# COMPACT_ATOMS: atom_id res chain seq x y z
N MET A 1 4.28 -2.84 68.65
CA MET A 1 5.04 -1.68 68.14
C MET A 1 5.82 -2.17 66.92
N GLY A 2 5.65 -1.74 65.68
CA GLY A 2 4.89 -0.64 65.09
C GLY A 2 5.47 -0.32 63.70
N GLY A 3 5.84 -1.33 62.89
CA GLY A 3 6.66 -1.10 61.68
C GLY A 3 6.39 -1.95 60.44
N SER A 4 5.62 -3.05 60.50
CA SER A 4 5.50 -3.97 59.36
C SER A 4 4.18 -3.89 58.58
N PHE A 5 3.11 -3.33 59.16
CA PHE A 5 1.79 -3.26 58.49
C PHE A 5 1.65 -2.08 57.49
N PHE A 6 2.52 -1.06 57.58
CA PHE A 6 2.47 0.13 56.71
C PHE A 6 3.22 -0.02 55.37
N VAL A 7 4.08 -1.03 55.22
CA VAL A 7 4.85 -1.25 53.99
C VAL A 7 4.06 -2.07 52.96
N GLN A 8 3.22 -3.00 53.40
CA GLN A 8 2.45 -3.87 52.51
C GLN A 8 1.21 -3.18 51.91
N MET A 9 0.63 -2.18 52.60
CA MET A 9 -0.50 -1.39 52.10
C MET A 9 -0.08 -0.28 51.12
N LYS A 10 1.19 0.15 51.14
CA LYS A 10 1.76 1.11 50.16
C LYS A 10 2.11 0.45 48.81
N LEU A 11 2.43 -0.85 48.77
CA LEU A 11 2.73 -1.55 47.52
C LEU A 11 1.48 -1.95 46.71
N HIS A 12 0.31 -2.07 47.32
CA HIS A 12 -0.94 -2.33 46.59
C HIS A 12 -1.62 -1.07 46.05
N LEU A 13 -1.44 0.09 46.69
CA LEU A 13 -1.99 1.36 46.19
C LEU A 13 -1.19 1.92 45.00
N ILE A 14 0.12 1.69 44.94
CA ILE A 14 0.98 2.14 43.82
C ILE A 14 0.75 1.30 42.55
N ARG A 15 0.31 0.04 42.68
CA ARG A 15 -0.04 -0.83 41.54
C ARG A 15 -1.41 -0.51 40.92
N TRP A 16 -2.33 0.10 41.67
CA TRP A 16 -3.66 0.49 41.16
C TRP A 16 -3.71 1.90 40.55
N ILE A 17 -2.86 2.82 41.01
CA ILE A 17 -2.74 4.16 40.43
C ILE A 17 -1.95 4.12 39.11
N GLY A 18 -0.98 3.21 38.97
CA GLY A 18 -0.24 2.99 37.72
C GLY A 18 -1.06 2.37 36.58
N ALA A 19 -2.01 1.49 36.88
CA ALA A 19 -2.89 0.89 35.89
C ALA A 19 -3.98 1.86 35.38
N SER A 20 -4.41 2.81 36.21
CA SER A 20 -5.45 3.78 35.87
C SER A 20 -4.91 4.97 35.06
N LEU A 21 -3.65 5.38 35.25
CA LEU A 21 -3.03 6.42 34.41
C LEU A 21 -2.60 5.90 33.02
N ALA A 22 -2.24 4.62 32.91
CA ALA A 22 -1.96 3.99 31.61
C ALA A 22 -3.24 3.81 30.76
N LEU A 23 -4.40 3.65 31.39
CA LEU A 23 -5.70 3.58 30.71
C LEU A 23 -6.20 4.96 30.22
N LEU A 24 -5.90 6.05 30.95
CA LEU A 24 -6.29 7.40 30.51
C LEU A 24 -5.47 7.89 29.31
N ALA A 25 -4.19 7.54 29.20
CA ALA A 25 -3.38 7.83 28.01
C ALA A 25 -3.79 7.01 26.77
N ALA A 26 -4.45 5.86 26.96
CA ALA A 26 -4.97 5.02 25.87
C ALA A 26 -6.34 5.48 25.32
N SER A 27 -7.03 6.38 26.03
CA SER A 27 -8.37 6.88 25.66
C SER A 27 -8.36 8.14 24.77
N SER A 28 -7.23 8.85 24.70
CA SER A 28 -6.99 9.88 23.70
C SER A 28 -6.49 9.21 22.42
N GLY A 29 -7.42 8.73 21.59
CA GLY A 29 -7.20 8.13 20.28
C GLY A 29 -6.61 9.12 19.25
N VAL A 30 -5.45 9.69 19.54
CA VAL A 30 -4.59 10.32 18.55
C VAL A 30 -3.92 9.17 17.79
N ALA A 31 -4.57 8.72 16.71
CA ALA A 31 -3.87 7.95 15.69
C ALA A 31 -2.64 8.76 15.27
N LEU A 32 -1.44 8.24 15.50
CA LEU A 32 -0.22 8.80 14.94
C LEU A 32 -0.37 8.72 13.41
N ALA A 33 -0.82 9.81 12.80
CA ALA A 33 -0.88 9.97 11.34
C ALA A 33 0.48 9.54 10.79
N GLN A 34 0.51 8.49 9.95
CA GLN A 34 1.78 7.89 9.58
C GLN A 34 2.59 8.88 8.76
N THR A 35 3.71 9.26 9.35
CA THR A 35 4.69 10.15 8.78
C THR A 35 5.49 9.44 7.69
N ALA A 36 5.60 10.03 6.50
CA ALA A 36 6.72 9.71 5.61
C ALA A 36 8.02 10.19 6.28
N SER A 37 8.97 9.29 6.51
CA SER A 37 10.23 9.62 7.18
C SER A 37 11.43 9.34 6.29
N GLY A 38 12.38 10.28 6.26
CA GLY A 38 13.65 10.14 5.57
C GLY A 38 14.73 10.97 6.23
N SER A 39 15.82 11.17 5.50
CA SER A 39 16.94 11.99 5.93
C SER A 39 16.94 13.33 5.19
N GLY A 40 17.56 14.31 5.82
CA GLY A 40 17.92 15.57 5.20
C GLY A 40 19.13 16.16 5.88
N PHE A 41 19.70 17.19 5.28
CA PHE A 41 20.86 17.88 5.82
C PHE A 41 20.83 19.37 5.50
N PHE A 42 21.35 20.18 6.41
CA PHE A 42 21.45 21.62 6.23
C PHE A 42 22.50 21.99 5.17
N VAL A 43 22.17 22.99 4.35
CA VAL A 43 23.05 23.51 3.28
C VAL A 43 23.31 25.02 3.39
N SER A 44 22.68 25.70 4.36
CA SER A 44 22.95 27.11 4.64
C SER A 44 22.79 27.47 6.12
N PRO A 45 23.44 28.56 6.58
CA PRO A 45 23.31 29.05 7.96
C PRO A 45 21.88 29.46 8.33
N SER A 46 21.07 29.92 7.37
CA SER A 46 19.67 30.29 7.62
C SER A 46 18.70 29.09 7.65
N GLY A 47 19.19 27.85 7.63
CA GLY A 47 18.35 26.68 7.85
C GLY A 47 17.63 26.17 6.61
N HIS A 48 18.29 26.25 5.45
CA HIS A 48 17.86 25.50 4.26
C HIS A 48 18.31 24.04 4.39
N ILE A 49 17.42 23.11 4.07
CA ILE A 49 17.63 21.66 4.18
C ILE A 49 17.41 21.02 2.81
N VAL A 50 18.22 20.04 2.46
CA VAL A 50 18.04 19.21 1.27
C VAL A 50 17.49 17.84 1.66
N THR A 51 16.56 17.31 0.86
CA THR A 51 16.03 15.94 0.95
C THR A 51 15.52 15.48 -0.42
N ASN A 52 14.89 14.31 -0.51
CA ASN A 52 14.23 13.86 -1.73
C ASN A 52 12.77 14.32 -1.80
N VAL A 53 12.21 14.39 -3.01
CA VAL A 53 10.79 14.71 -3.21
C VAL A 53 9.92 13.62 -2.61
N HIS A 54 10.22 12.35 -2.87
CA HIS A 54 9.39 11.23 -2.35
C HIS A 54 9.36 11.13 -0.81
N VAL A 55 10.30 11.78 -0.10
CA VAL A 55 10.29 11.88 1.37
C VAL A 55 9.21 12.87 1.84
N ILE A 56 8.84 13.85 1.01
CA ILE A 56 7.92 14.95 1.34
C ILE A 56 6.67 15.02 0.46
N ASP A 57 6.57 14.24 -0.62
CA ASP A 57 5.53 14.40 -1.64
C ASP A 57 4.12 14.06 -1.12
N ASP A 58 3.12 14.83 -1.56
CA ASP A 58 1.71 14.74 -1.14
C ASP A 58 1.46 14.92 0.37
N ARG A 59 2.40 15.56 1.09
CA ARG A 59 2.32 15.82 2.53
C ARG A 59 2.03 17.31 2.85
N GLY A 60 1.34 17.56 3.96
CA GLY A 60 0.93 18.87 4.45
C GLY A 60 1.92 19.49 5.41
N GLU A 61 2.08 18.88 6.58
CA GLU A 61 3.03 19.37 7.57
C GLU A 61 4.34 18.63 7.43
N ILE A 62 5.43 19.36 7.19
CA ILE A 62 6.77 18.80 7.13
C ILE A 62 7.51 19.29 8.37
N PHE A 63 8.22 18.38 9.03
CA PHE A 63 9.09 18.70 10.15
C PHE A 63 10.48 18.14 9.91
N ALA A 64 11.49 18.91 10.32
CA ALA A 64 12.85 18.45 10.48
C ALA A 64 13.13 18.24 11.97
N ILE A 65 13.70 17.09 12.34
CA ILE A 65 14.07 16.76 13.72
C ILE A 65 15.59 16.65 13.75
N ASP A 66 16.28 17.49 14.50
CA ASP A 66 17.74 17.37 14.67
C ASP A 66 18.11 16.28 15.68
N ASN A 67 19.41 16.01 15.85
CA ASN A 67 19.89 14.91 16.68
C ASN A 67 19.67 15.13 18.19
N GLU A 68 19.35 16.36 18.60
CA GLU A 68 18.91 16.68 19.97
C GLU A 68 17.41 16.39 20.17
N GLY A 69 16.71 15.93 19.11
CA GLY A 69 15.28 15.66 19.11
C GLY A 69 14.42 16.91 18.89
N LYS A 70 15.02 18.07 18.54
CA LYS A 70 14.27 19.30 18.34
C LYS A 70 13.50 19.25 17.03
N LYS A 71 12.17 19.18 17.13
CA LYS A 71 11.23 19.21 16.01
C LYS A 71 11.02 20.65 15.51
N MET A 72 11.29 20.90 14.23
CA MET A 72 11.20 22.21 13.57
C MET A 72 10.25 22.12 12.37
N PRO A 73 9.20 22.96 12.28
CA PRO A 73 8.37 23.05 11.08
C PRO A 73 9.20 23.46 9.86
N ALA A 74 9.01 22.76 8.76
CA ALA A 74 9.72 22.97 7.50
C ALA A 74 8.73 23.32 6.39
N THR A 75 9.10 24.27 5.54
CA THR A 75 8.35 24.68 4.36
C THR A 75 9.11 24.32 3.10
N VAL A 76 8.41 23.96 2.04
CA VAL A 76 9.05 23.66 0.76
C VAL A 76 9.46 24.96 0.07
N VAL A 77 10.75 25.10 -0.25
CA VAL A 77 11.29 26.24 -1.02
C VAL A 77 11.33 25.91 -2.50
N ARG A 78 11.81 24.71 -2.86
CA ARG A 78 11.98 24.29 -4.25
C ARG A 78 11.86 22.79 -4.40
N ILE A 79 11.32 22.34 -5.53
CA ILE A 79 11.18 20.93 -5.90
C ILE A 79 11.74 20.75 -7.31
N ASP A 80 12.50 19.68 -7.51
CA ASP A 80 12.83 19.12 -8.80
C ASP A 80 12.37 17.66 -8.81
N ARG A 81 11.17 17.43 -9.37
CA ARG A 81 10.57 16.09 -9.45
C ARG A 81 11.32 15.17 -10.40
N SER A 82 11.98 15.73 -11.41
CA SER A 82 12.67 14.93 -12.43
C SER A 82 13.90 14.24 -11.84
N ASN A 83 14.58 14.91 -10.90
CA ASN A 83 15.75 14.41 -10.21
C ASN A 83 15.48 14.00 -8.76
N ASP A 84 14.22 13.98 -8.33
CA ASP A 84 13.80 13.63 -6.96
C ASP A 84 14.55 14.43 -5.88
N LEU A 85 14.71 15.74 -6.07
CA LEU A 85 15.32 16.65 -5.10
C LEU A 85 14.32 17.68 -4.56
N ALA A 86 14.40 17.96 -3.27
CA ALA A 86 13.65 19.02 -2.62
C ALA A 86 14.55 19.86 -1.70
N VAL A 87 14.28 21.17 -1.67
CA VAL A 87 14.85 22.10 -0.71
C VAL A 87 13.75 22.59 0.21
N LEU A 88 13.98 22.45 1.51
CA LEU A 88 13.11 22.88 2.59
C LEU A 88 13.73 24.07 3.35
N LYS A 89 12.90 24.80 4.09
CA LYS A 89 13.31 25.89 4.99
C LYS A 89 12.68 25.72 6.36
N VAL A 90 13.49 25.81 7.41
CA VAL A 90 13.06 25.88 8.81
C VAL A 90 13.37 27.25 9.42
N ALA A 91 12.68 27.61 10.49
CA ALA A 91 12.98 28.82 11.28
C ALA A 91 14.17 28.58 12.21
N ARG A 92 15.39 28.56 11.65
CA ARG A 92 16.66 28.42 12.39
C ARG A 92 17.71 29.38 11.80
N SER A 93 18.52 29.96 12.68
CA SER A 93 19.70 30.75 12.32
C SER A 93 20.95 30.07 12.84
N ASN A 94 22.09 30.33 12.21
CA ASN A 94 23.40 29.74 12.57
C ASN A 94 23.40 28.20 12.53
N SER A 95 22.66 27.60 11.60
CA SER A 95 22.73 26.16 11.37
C SER A 95 24.13 25.74 10.97
N ARG A 96 24.63 24.62 11.52
CA ARG A 96 25.75 23.89 10.90
C ARG A 96 25.22 23.28 9.60
N TYR A 97 26.02 23.37 8.55
CA TYR A 97 25.64 22.93 7.20
C TYR A 97 26.80 22.19 6.55
N LEU A 98 26.48 21.37 5.57
CA LEU A 98 27.47 20.58 4.85
C LEU A 98 27.98 21.34 3.61
N PRO A 99 29.30 21.37 3.37
CA PRO A 99 29.84 21.93 2.15
C PRO A 99 29.51 21.03 0.95
N ILE A 100 29.09 21.61 -0.16
CA ILE A 100 28.73 20.86 -1.38
C ILE A 100 29.83 21.02 -2.41
N GLN A 101 30.34 19.93 -2.93
CA GLN A 101 31.30 19.92 -4.03
C GLN A 101 30.59 19.60 -5.34
N ALA A 102 31.03 20.21 -6.44
CA ALA A 102 30.55 19.85 -7.77
C ALA A 102 30.90 18.40 -8.12
N SER A 103 29.87 17.60 -8.41
CA SER A 103 30.00 16.19 -8.80
C SER A 103 30.75 15.97 -10.14
N THR A 104 31.01 17.02 -10.92
CA THR A 104 31.83 16.93 -12.16
C THR A 104 33.26 16.48 -11.91
N LYS A 105 33.76 16.65 -10.68
CA LYS A 105 35.14 16.28 -10.29
C LYS A 105 35.24 14.86 -9.71
N ILE A 106 34.11 14.18 -9.51
CA ILE A 106 34.05 12.86 -8.88
C ILE A 106 34.29 11.76 -9.91
N ARG A 107 35.14 10.82 -9.53
CA ARG A 107 35.54 9.69 -10.40
C ARG A 107 34.98 8.37 -9.89
N ARG A 108 34.84 7.44 -10.83
CA ARG A 108 34.55 6.04 -10.51
C ARG A 108 35.64 5.50 -9.59
N GLY A 109 35.24 4.75 -8.56
CA GLY A 109 36.13 4.15 -7.56
C GLY A 109 36.38 5.04 -6.34
N GLU A 110 35.97 6.30 -6.34
CA GLU A 110 36.13 7.17 -5.16
C GLU A 110 35.30 6.66 -3.98
N LYS A 111 35.92 6.68 -2.80
CA LYS A 111 35.29 6.28 -1.53
C LYS A 111 34.26 7.31 -1.11
N VAL A 112 33.09 6.84 -0.73
CA VAL A 112 31.97 7.68 -0.30
C VAL A 112 31.23 7.09 0.88
N TYR A 113 30.61 7.95 1.67
CA TYR A 113 29.85 7.62 2.86
C TYR A 113 28.43 8.15 2.75
N ALA A 114 27.46 7.37 3.22
CA ALA A 114 26.07 7.78 3.28
C ALA A 114 25.66 7.90 4.76
N LEU A 115 25.08 9.04 5.12
CA LEU A 115 24.53 9.30 6.44
C LEU A 115 23.00 9.34 6.37
N GLY A 116 22.33 8.69 7.32
CA GLY A 116 20.87 8.75 7.37
C GLY A 116 20.22 8.13 8.59
N PHE A 117 18.88 8.12 8.58
CA PHE A 117 18.03 7.63 9.68
C PHE A 117 17.20 6.43 9.19
N PRO A 118 17.83 5.28 8.86
CA PRO A 118 17.14 4.14 8.29
C PRO A 118 16.19 3.53 9.31
N GLN A 119 14.99 3.17 8.85
CA GLN A 119 14.03 2.34 9.58
C GLN A 119 13.92 2.66 11.08
N THR A 120 13.74 3.94 11.44
CA THR A 120 13.78 4.37 12.86
C THR A 120 12.83 3.62 13.80
N GLN A 121 11.76 3.03 13.26
CA GLN A 121 10.82 2.17 14.00
C GLN A 121 11.40 0.79 14.39
N ILE A 122 12.47 0.34 13.74
CA ILE A 122 13.10 -0.97 13.91
C ILE A 122 14.54 -0.82 14.42
N GLN A 123 15.29 0.14 13.88
CA GLN A 123 16.72 0.33 14.15
C GLN A 123 17.02 1.51 15.11
N GLY A 124 15.99 2.11 15.72
CA GLY A 124 16.13 3.27 16.60
C GLY A 124 16.43 4.57 15.86
N GLU A 125 16.46 5.70 16.59
CA GLU A 125 16.51 7.05 16.02
C GLU A 125 17.91 7.61 15.77
N GLU A 126 18.96 6.90 16.19
CA GLU A 126 20.35 7.30 16.01
C GLU A 126 20.72 7.54 14.53
N LEU A 127 21.71 8.38 14.25
CA LEU A 127 22.26 8.54 12.90
C LEU A 127 23.08 7.30 12.51
N LYS A 128 22.92 6.80 11.29
CA LYS A 128 23.66 5.65 10.77
C LYS A 128 24.62 6.09 9.67
N LEU A 129 25.83 5.53 9.71
CA LEU A 129 26.87 5.67 8.71
C LEU A 129 26.99 4.39 7.89
N THR A 130 27.09 4.54 6.57
CA THR A 130 27.36 3.43 5.65
C THR A 130 28.49 3.81 4.70
N ASP A 131 29.40 2.88 4.44
CA ASP A 131 30.55 3.11 3.57
C ASP A 131 30.38 2.43 2.20
N GLY A 132 31.03 2.97 1.17
CA GLY A 132 30.92 2.47 -0.19
C GLY A 132 31.82 3.22 -1.17
N ILE A 133 31.62 2.97 -2.46
CA ILE A 133 32.34 3.65 -3.56
C ILE A 133 31.37 4.12 -4.64
N ILE A 134 31.82 5.04 -5.48
CA ILE A 134 31.19 5.35 -6.78
C ILE A 134 31.47 4.21 -7.76
N SER A 135 30.50 3.31 -7.95
CA SER A 135 30.64 2.17 -8.88
C SER A 135 30.37 2.56 -10.35
N SER A 136 29.51 3.56 -10.58
CA SER A 136 29.27 4.15 -11.90
C SER A 136 29.00 5.65 -11.81
N LEU A 137 29.42 6.38 -12.84
CA LEU A 137 29.09 7.80 -13.04
C LEU A 137 27.72 8.00 -13.70
N SER A 138 26.96 6.93 -13.94
CA SER A 138 25.60 6.96 -14.44
C SER A 138 24.72 6.03 -13.60
N GLY A 139 23.43 6.35 -13.52
CA GLY A 139 22.42 5.51 -12.90
C GLY A 139 21.84 4.47 -13.85
N VAL A 140 20.66 3.95 -13.49
CA VAL A 140 19.90 2.98 -14.29
C VAL A 140 19.72 3.48 -15.72
N ARG A 141 20.00 2.62 -16.72
CA ARG A 141 19.91 2.95 -18.16
C ARG A 141 20.72 4.19 -18.55
N ASP A 142 21.92 4.31 -18.00
CA ASP A 142 22.84 5.42 -18.25
C ASP A 142 22.28 6.79 -17.88
N ASN A 143 21.38 6.86 -16.89
CA ASN A 143 20.87 8.14 -16.41
C ASN A 143 22.02 9.01 -15.88
N ALA A 144 22.30 10.10 -16.59
CA ALA A 144 23.37 11.03 -16.27
C ALA A 144 23.18 11.77 -14.94
N SER A 145 21.95 11.83 -14.41
CA SER A 145 21.65 12.54 -13.16
C SER A 145 22.10 11.82 -11.89
N ASN A 146 22.49 10.54 -12.00
CA ASN A 146 22.77 9.71 -10.84
C ASN A 146 24.18 9.14 -10.85
N PHE A 147 24.70 8.91 -9.66
CA PHE A 147 25.75 7.93 -9.41
C PHE A 147 25.11 6.57 -9.11
N GLN A 148 25.80 5.50 -9.50
CA GLN A 148 25.60 4.20 -8.88
C GLN A 148 26.63 4.03 -7.75
N ILE A 149 26.17 3.66 -6.56
CA ILE A 149 26.97 3.52 -5.35
C ILE A 149 26.80 2.13 -4.73
N THR A 150 27.81 1.70 -3.97
CA THR A 150 27.78 0.40 -3.29
C THR A 150 27.34 0.50 -1.83
N ASN A 151 27.18 1.70 -1.27
CA ASN A 151 26.77 1.90 0.12
C ASN A 151 25.50 1.10 0.43
N PRO A 152 25.42 0.32 1.53
CA PRO A 152 24.17 -0.31 1.94
C PRO A 152 23.08 0.72 2.23
N ILE A 153 22.06 0.81 1.37
CA ILE A 153 20.95 1.76 1.54
C ILE A 153 19.67 1.02 1.92
N GLN A 154 18.96 1.54 2.92
CA GLN A 154 17.66 1.02 3.39
C GLN A 154 16.62 2.16 3.40
N PRO A 155 15.31 1.84 3.42
CA PRO A 155 14.27 2.84 3.62
C PRO A 155 14.56 3.73 4.84
N GLY A 156 14.54 5.05 4.65
CA GLY A 156 14.89 6.06 5.65
C GLY A 156 16.25 6.73 5.45
N ASN A 157 17.15 6.15 4.64
CA ASN A 157 18.39 6.84 4.20
C ASN A 157 18.14 7.86 3.07
N SER A 158 17.01 7.75 2.36
CA SER A 158 16.63 8.67 1.30
C SER A 158 16.68 10.12 1.76
N GLY A 159 17.31 10.97 0.97
CA GLY A 159 17.49 12.40 1.23
C GLY A 159 18.73 12.73 2.06
N GLY A 160 19.45 11.71 2.57
CA GLY A 160 20.73 11.87 3.24
C GLY A 160 21.87 12.24 2.29
N PRO A 161 22.96 12.85 2.79
CA PRO A 161 24.10 13.23 1.97
C PRO A 161 24.95 12.01 1.60
N LEU A 162 25.48 12.02 0.37
CA LEU A 162 26.60 11.21 -0.04
C LEU A 162 27.88 12.04 0.09
N LEU A 163 28.76 11.65 1.00
CA LEU A 163 29.96 12.38 1.42
C LEU A 163 31.24 11.75 0.88
N THR A 164 32.19 12.58 0.48
CA THR A 164 33.59 12.19 0.32
C THR A 164 34.28 12.01 1.68
N GLU A 165 35.49 11.44 1.69
CA GLU A 165 36.31 11.25 2.90
C GLU A 165 36.59 12.56 3.65
N ASP A 166 36.62 13.69 2.96
CA ASP A 166 36.84 15.02 3.53
C ASP A 166 35.53 15.76 3.87
N GLY A 167 34.38 15.08 3.84
CA GLY A 167 33.11 15.58 4.35
C GLY A 167 32.33 16.48 3.39
N ARG A 168 32.63 16.45 2.10
CA ARG A 168 31.91 17.23 1.09
C ARG A 168 30.77 16.42 0.47
N VAL A 169 29.62 17.05 0.34
CA VAL A 169 28.44 16.45 -0.31
C VAL A 169 28.66 16.43 -1.81
N VAL A 170 28.61 15.24 -2.39
CA VAL A 170 28.72 15.00 -3.83
C VAL A 170 27.45 14.44 -4.44
N GLY A 171 26.50 14.03 -3.60
CA GLY A 171 25.18 13.62 -4.04
C GLY A 171 24.17 13.50 -2.90
N VAL A 172 22.94 13.19 -3.25
CA VAL A 172 21.83 12.93 -2.33
C VAL A 172 21.35 11.52 -2.53
N VAL A 173 21.36 10.70 -1.49
CA VAL A 173 20.97 9.28 -1.54
C VAL A 173 19.51 9.16 -1.94
N VAL A 174 19.21 8.27 -2.88
CA VAL A 174 17.84 7.90 -3.27
C VAL A 174 17.55 6.49 -2.77
N ALA A 175 16.27 6.17 -2.56
CA ALA A 175 15.83 4.81 -2.30
C ALA A 175 16.32 3.84 -3.40
N THR A 176 16.59 2.60 -3.00
CA THR A 176 17.20 1.56 -3.82
C THR A 176 16.30 1.12 -4.98
N LEU A 177 16.89 0.44 -5.98
CA LEU A 177 16.10 -0.37 -6.93
C LEU A 177 15.21 -1.34 -6.13
N ASP A 178 13.95 -1.48 -6.52
CA ASP A 178 13.05 -2.45 -5.91
C ASP A 178 13.63 -3.86 -6.13
N ALA A 179 14.28 -4.38 -5.08
CA ALA A 179 15.00 -5.65 -5.11
C ALA A 179 14.07 -6.80 -5.52
N ALA A 180 12.78 -6.72 -5.20
CA ALA A 180 11.79 -7.70 -5.61
C ALA A 180 11.46 -7.59 -7.10
N ARG A 181 11.40 -6.38 -7.68
CA ARG A 181 11.22 -6.19 -9.14
C ARG A 181 12.42 -6.67 -9.94
N ILE A 182 13.64 -6.41 -9.47
CA ILE A 182 14.83 -6.85 -10.20
C ILE A 182 15.02 -8.36 -10.08
N PHE A 183 14.83 -8.95 -8.90
CA PHE A 183 14.83 -10.41 -8.76
C PHE A 183 13.79 -11.08 -9.65
N ALA A 184 12.59 -10.50 -9.77
CA ALA A 184 11.55 -11.01 -10.67
C ALA A 184 11.95 -10.92 -12.16
N ALA A 185 12.75 -9.91 -12.54
CA ALA A 185 13.17 -9.69 -13.92
C ALA A 185 14.45 -10.48 -14.31
N THR A 186 15.36 -10.73 -13.37
CA THR A 186 16.70 -11.28 -13.65
C THR A 186 17.00 -12.59 -12.93
N GLY A 187 16.13 -13.04 -12.01
CA GLY A 187 16.37 -14.21 -11.16
C GLY A 187 17.45 -14.00 -10.10
N SER A 188 17.96 -12.78 -9.92
CA SER A 188 19.06 -12.44 -9.02
C SER A 188 18.75 -11.16 -8.25
N LEU A 189 19.03 -11.16 -6.94
CA LEU A 189 18.88 -9.96 -6.10
C LEU A 189 20.09 -9.06 -6.35
N PRO A 190 19.90 -7.81 -6.80
CA PRO A 190 21.00 -6.87 -6.89
C PRO A 190 21.54 -6.61 -5.48
N GLN A 191 22.81 -6.94 -5.26
CA GLN A 191 23.51 -6.58 -4.05
C GLN A 191 24.40 -5.38 -4.37
N ASN A 192 24.44 -4.40 -3.46
CA ASN A 192 25.31 -3.22 -3.57
C ASN A 192 25.07 -2.39 -4.85
N VAL A 193 23.83 -2.35 -5.34
CA VAL A 193 23.40 -1.52 -6.48
C VAL A 193 22.42 -0.46 -5.99
N ASN A 194 22.95 0.68 -5.55
CA ASN A 194 22.19 1.79 -5.00
C ASN A 194 22.51 3.08 -5.77
N PHE A 195 21.72 4.14 -5.55
CA PHE A 195 21.86 5.36 -6.35
C PHE A 195 21.83 6.62 -5.49
N ALA A 196 22.53 7.64 -5.98
CA ALA A 196 22.47 9.00 -5.44
C ALA A 196 22.32 9.99 -6.59
N VAL A 197 21.53 11.04 -6.40
CA VAL A 197 21.43 12.15 -7.35
C VAL A 197 22.68 13.01 -7.22
N LYS A 198 23.30 13.34 -8.35
CA LYS A 198 24.55 14.10 -8.39
C LYS A 198 24.37 15.52 -7.87
N SER A 199 25.35 16.02 -7.12
CA SER A 199 25.30 17.37 -6.53
C SER A 199 25.18 18.50 -7.54
N ASN A 200 25.54 18.33 -8.81
CA ASN A 200 25.37 19.40 -9.82
C ASN A 200 23.89 19.77 -10.03
N TYR A 201 22.98 18.80 -9.93
CA TYR A 201 21.55 19.03 -10.02
C TYR A 201 21.05 19.75 -8.77
N LEU A 202 21.62 19.41 -7.62
CA LEU A 202 21.38 20.15 -6.37
C LEU A 202 21.90 21.58 -6.45
N LEU A 203 23.12 21.81 -6.94
CA LEU A 203 23.72 23.14 -7.06
C LEU A 203 22.87 24.07 -7.94
N ALA A 204 22.28 23.55 -9.03
CA ALA A 204 21.34 24.29 -9.85
C ALA A 204 20.08 24.73 -9.09
N MET A 205 19.65 23.95 -8.08
CA MET A 205 18.54 24.31 -7.20
C MET A 205 18.94 25.39 -6.19
N LEU A 206 20.15 25.28 -5.61
CA LEU A 206 20.64 26.13 -4.52
C LEU A 206 21.16 27.49 -4.97
N GLY A 207 21.57 27.66 -6.23
CA GLY A 207 22.09 28.94 -6.73
C GLY A 207 21.13 30.13 -6.63
N ALA A 208 19.83 29.89 -6.42
CA ALA A 208 18.82 30.92 -6.19
C ALA A 208 18.60 31.29 -4.70
N ILE A 209 19.30 30.62 -3.78
CA ILE A 209 19.20 30.85 -2.34
C ILE A 209 20.27 31.87 -1.94
N SER A 210 19.84 33.03 -1.45
CA SER A 210 20.71 34.20 -1.24
C SER A 210 21.84 33.99 -0.24
N ASP A 211 21.68 33.09 0.73
CA ASP A 211 22.68 32.79 1.76
C ASP A 211 23.35 31.41 1.56
N PHE A 212 23.16 30.78 0.40
CA PHE A 212 23.89 29.56 0.07
C PHE A 212 25.39 29.90 -0.10
N PRO A 213 26.32 29.27 0.64
CA PRO A 213 27.74 29.62 0.63
C PRO A 213 28.47 29.35 -0.71
N GLY A 214 27.79 28.70 -1.66
CA GLY A 214 28.37 28.29 -2.93
C GLY A 214 29.01 26.90 -2.87
N PRO A 215 29.34 26.33 -4.05
CA PRO A 215 30.10 25.10 -4.11
C PRO A 215 31.52 25.31 -3.57
N VAL A 216 32.06 24.29 -2.91
CA VAL A 216 33.47 24.25 -2.50
C VAL A 216 34.31 23.47 -3.50
N GLU A 217 35.55 23.89 -3.66
CA GLU A 217 36.54 23.12 -4.40
C GLU A 217 37.04 21.91 -3.58
N PRO A 218 37.59 20.88 -4.25
CA PRO A 218 38.30 19.79 -3.59
C PRO A 218 39.39 20.33 -2.62
N SER A 219 39.58 19.67 -1.48
CA SER A 219 40.64 20.06 -0.54
C SER A 219 41.98 19.47 -0.94
N ASP A 220 43.01 20.32 -0.99
CA ASP A 220 44.42 19.86 -0.94
C ASP A 220 44.94 19.72 0.52
N ALA A 221 44.07 20.01 1.50
CA ALA A 221 44.40 19.88 2.92
C ALA A 221 44.57 18.39 3.30
N PRO A 222 45.42 18.08 4.31
CA PRO A 222 45.56 16.72 4.80
C PRO A 222 44.21 16.12 5.19
N PRO A 223 43.95 14.83 4.88
CA PRO A 223 42.69 14.19 5.19
C PRO A 223 42.45 14.23 6.71
N LYS A 224 41.29 14.78 7.10
CA LYS A 224 40.82 14.71 8.48
C LYS A 224 40.52 13.27 8.83
N LYS A 225 40.55 12.91 10.12
CA LYS A 225 40.09 11.58 10.52
C LYS A 225 38.61 11.48 10.19
N LEU A 226 38.19 10.32 9.69
CA LEU A 226 36.79 10.08 9.33
C LEU A 226 35.85 10.37 10.51
N VAL A 227 36.24 10.02 11.73
CA VAL A 227 35.45 10.32 12.94
C VAL A 227 35.17 11.82 13.09
N ASP A 228 36.17 12.69 12.93
CA ASP A 228 36.02 14.14 13.03
C ASP A 228 35.08 14.69 11.93
N VAL A 229 35.16 14.09 10.74
CA VAL A 229 34.31 14.43 9.60
C VAL A 229 32.86 14.07 9.88
N ILE A 230 32.62 12.86 10.39
CA ILE A 230 31.27 12.38 10.71
C ILE A 230 30.67 13.15 11.89
N GLU A 231 31.43 13.41 12.96
CA GLU A 231 30.97 14.25 14.08
C GLU A 231 30.58 15.66 13.61
N THR A 232 31.34 16.25 12.69
CA THR A 232 30.99 17.55 12.10
C THR A 232 29.73 17.46 11.24
N ALA A 233 29.62 16.39 10.45
CA ALA A 233 28.51 16.21 9.53
C ALA A 233 27.19 15.91 10.27
N GLU A 234 27.26 15.18 11.37
CA GLU A 234 26.15 14.84 12.24
C GLU A 234 25.41 16.10 12.70
N LEU A 235 26.12 17.16 13.08
CA LEU A 235 25.52 18.45 13.49
C LEU A 235 24.68 19.14 12.41
N ALA A 236 24.85 18.74 11.14
CA ALA A 236 24.08 19.26 10.01
C ALA A 236 22.96 18.30 9.56
N MET A 237 22.85 17.11 10.15
CA MET A 237 21.83 16.11 9.81
C MET A 237 20.50 16.40 10.50
N VAL A 238 19.42 16.06 9.79
CA VAL A 238 18.06 16.07 10.33
C VAL A 238 17.26 14.88 9.82
N ARG A 239 16.39 14.34 10.66
CA ARG A 239 15.34 13.41 10.23
C ARG A 239 14.17 14.22 9.69
N ILE A 240 13.78 13.94 8.44
CA ILE A 240 12.61 14.55 7.82
C ILE A 240 11.40 13.68 8.12
N VAL A 241 10.32 14.34 8.53
CA VAL A 241 9.08 13.74 9.01
C VAL A 241 7.95 14.54 8.37
N ALA A 242 7.34 14.00 7.32
CA ALA A 242 6.26 14.63 6.58
C ALA A 242 4.91 13.94 6.81
N TYR A 243 3.91 14.70 7.23
CA TYR A 243 2.55 14.24 7.52
C TYR A 243 1.63 14.62 6.36
N PRO A 244 0.67 13.77 5.95
CA PRO A 244 -0.26 14.06 4.84
C PRO A 244 -0.97 15.43 4.96
N LYS A 245 -1.32 16.06 3.83
CA LYS A 245 -2.12 17.30 3.83
C LYS A 245 -3.41 17.06 4.59
N THR A 246 -3.66 17.86 5.61
CA THR A 246 -4.93 17.95 6.33
C THR A 246 -6.00 18.56 5.41
N THR A 247 -6.37 17.86 4.35
CA THR A 247 -7.69 17.93 3.70
C THR A 247 -8.42 16.63 3.93
N GLN A 248 -8.35 16.15 5.17
CA GLN A 248 -9.43 15.66 5.98
C GLN A 248 -8.88 15.82 7.38
N ALA A 249 -9.68 16.32 8.33
CA ALA A 249 -9.39 16.03 9.71
C ALA A 249 -9.08 14.52 9.75
N VAL A 250 -7.97 14.11 10.37
CA VAL A 250 -8.00 12.81 11.04
C VAL A 250 -9.12 13.01 12.04
N VAL A 251 -10.36 12.70 11.61
CA VAL A 251 -11.40 12.32 12.53
C VAL A 251 -10.68 11.21 13.27
N PRO A 252 -10.32 11.39 14.56
CA PRO A 252 -9.85 10.24 15.32
C PRO A 252 -10.87 9.17 15.01
N LEU A 253 -10.43 8.06 14.38
CA LEU A 253 -11.34 6.96 14.05
C LEU A 253 -12.17 6.81 15.32
N PRO A 254 -13.50 7.09 15.27
CA PRO A 254 -14.28 7.18 16.49
C PRO A 254 -13.92 5.95 17.28
N ALA A 255 -13.57 6.11 18.57
CA ALA A 255 -13.32 4.96 19.42
C ALA A 255 -14.45 3.99 19.12
N TYR A 256 -14.12 2.85 18.49
CA TYR A 256 -15.12 1.88 18.09
C TYR A 256 -15.73 1.44 19.40
N SER A 257 -16.85 2.07 19.71
CA SER A 257 -17.71 1.72 20.80
C SER A 257 -18.68 0.79 20.08
N PRO A 258 -18.50 -0.54 20.17
CA PRO A 258 -19.54 -1.44 19.71
C PRO A 258 -20.85 -0.92 20.30
N PRO A 259 -21.97 -0.90 19.54
CA PRO A 259 -23.26 -0.54 20.13
C PRO A 259 -23.44 -1.33 21.43
N PRO A 260 -23.93 -0.70 22.51
CA PRO A 260 -24.04 -1.36 23.81
C PRO A 260 -24.76 -2.68 23.63
N PHE A 261 -24.01 -3.76 23.78
CA PHE A 261 -24.50 -5.12 23.67
C PHE A 261 -25.10 -5.47 25.02
N ASP A 262 -26.40 -5.78 25.05
CA ASP A 262 -26.96 -6.50 26.18
C ASP A 262 -26.33 -7.89 26.18
N THR A 263 -25.37 -8.07 27.10
CA THR A 263 -24.60 -9.30 27.12
C THR A 263 -25.46 -10.50 27.44
N ALA A 264 -26.67 -10.40 28.02
CA ALA A 264 -27.64 -11.49 28.21
C ALA A 264 -27.06 -12.93 28.38
N GLY A 265 -25.91 -13.10 29.04
CA GLY A 265 -25.17 -14.37 29.14
C GLY A 265 -24.48 -14.91 27.88
N LYS A 266 -24.20 -14.08 26.86
CA LYS A 266 -23.46 -14.37 25.61
C LYS A 266 -22.07 -13.73 25.64
N ARG A 267 -21.08 -14.48 25.16
CA ARG A 267 -19.72 -14.00 24.91
C ARG A 267 -19.65 -13.29 23.56
N GLU A 268 -19.14 -12.06 23.58
CA GLU A 268 -18.84 -11.31 22.36
C GLU A 268 -17.62 -11.90 21.65
N VAL A 269 -17.71 -12.05 20.32
CA VAL A 269 -16.62 -12.50 19.45
C VAL A 269 -16.48 -11.50 18.31
N LEU A 270 -15.36 -10.78 18.31
CA LEU A 270 -15.13 -9.68 17.38
C LEU A 270 -14.47 -10.18 16.09
N ILE A 271 -15.11 -9.94 14.94
CA ILE A 271 -14.57 -10.21 13.60
C ILE A 271 -14.06 -8.90 12.98
N GLY A 272 -12.82 -8.89 12.51
CA GLY A 272 -12.25 -7.74 11.83
C GLY A 272 -12.67 -7.68 10.36
N HIS A 273 -13.00 -6.50 9.86
CA HIS A 273 -13.10 -6.21 8.43
C HIS A 273 -12.18 -5.05 8.06
N ALA A 274 -11.39 -5.24 6.99
CA ALA A 274 -10.46 -4.24 6.50
C ALA A 274 -10.66 -3.98 5.01
N GLY A 275 -10.60 -2.72 4.59
CA GLY A 275 -10.67 -2.29 3.20
C GLY A 275 -10.85 -0.77 3.09
N PRO A 276 -10.90 -0.21 1.87
CA PRO A 276 -11.16 1.21 1.67
C PRO A 276 -12.62 1.53 1.97
N LEU A 277 -12.91 2.02 3.16
CA LEU A 277 -14.27 2.43 3.59
C LEU A 277 -14.55 3.90 3.27
N SER A 278 -13.53 4.64 2.84
CA SER A 278 -13.61 6.01 2.36
C SER A 278 -12.78 6.22 1.08
N GLY A 279 -12.74 7.45 0.60
CA GLY A 279 -12.03 7.81 -0.62
C GLY A 279 -12.68 7.27 -1.90
N PRO A 280 -11.96 7.32 -3.03
CA PRO A 280 -12.52 6.99 -4.34
C PRO A 280 -12.98 5.53 -4.49
N GLN A 281 -12.46 4.62 -3.66
CA GLN A 281 -12.81 3.19 -3.67
C GLN A 281 -13.79 2.82 -2.54
N GLY A 282 -14.36 3.79 -1.83
CA GLY A 282 -15.22 3.56 -0.67
C GLY A 282 -16.41 2.62 -0.95
N HIS A 283 -16.96 2.65 -2.16
CA HIS A 283 -18.06 1.75 -2.57
C HIS A 283 -17.64 0.28 -2.59
N PHE A 284 -16.39 -0.02 -2.91
CA PHE A 284 -15.87 -1.39 -2.85
C PHE A 284 -15.72 -1.89 -1.40
N GLY A 285 -15.14 -1.07 -0.51
CA GLY A 285 -15.00 -1.47 0.90
C GLY A 285 -16.35 -1.62 1.57
N ARG A 286 -17.33 -0.76 1.27
CA ARG A 286 -18.71 -0.91 1.77
C ARG A 286 -19.38 -2.17 1.25
N ASP A 287 -19.20 -2.51 -0.03
CA ASP A 287 -19.63 -3.79 -0.59
C ASP A 287 -19.04 -4.95 0.24
N ASN A 288 -17.72 -4.98 0.44
CA ASN A 288 -17.06 -6.02 1.23
C ASN A 288 -17.60 -6.10 2.67
N GLU A 289 -17.71 -4.95 3.36
CA GLU A 289 -18.20 -4.84 4.74
C GLU A 289 -19.65 -5.34 4.86
N ASN A 290 -20.51 -5.03 3.89
CA ASN A 290 -21.91 -5.45 3.89
C ASN A 290 -22.04 -6.97 3.79
N GLY A 291 -21.17 -7.65 3.04
CA GLY A 291 -21.12 -9.12 3.01
C GLY A 291 -20.82 -9.73 4.39
N VAL A 292 -19.83 -9.17 5.11
CA VAL A 292 -19.51 -9.59 6.49
C VAL A 292 -20.70 -9.32 7.40
N ARG A 293 -21.30 -8.12 7.32
CA ARG A 293 -22.42 -7.73 8.17
C ARG A 293 -23.62 -8.64 8.00
N LEU A 294 -24.00 -8.95 6.75
CA LEU A 294 -25.11 -9.86 6.47
C LEU A 294 -24.85 -11.26 7.05
N ALA A 295 -23.63 -11.77 6.91
CA ALA A 295 -23.26 -13.07 7.46
C ALA A 295 -23.36 -13.09 8.99
N LEU A 296 -22.85 -12.06 9.68
CA LEU A 296 -22.94 -11.97 11.14
C LEU A 296 -24.38 -11.82 11.64
N GLU A 297 -25.22 -11.05 10.93
CA GLU A 297 -26.65 -10.94 11.23
C GLU A 297 -27.33 -12.33 11.18
N GLU A 298 -27.05 -13.15 10.15
CA GLU A 298 -27.59 -14.50 10.04
C GLU A 298 -27.00 -15.50 11.05
N LEU A 299 -25.72 -15.40 11.38
CA LEU A 299 -25.06 -16.24 12.39
C LEU A 299 -25.59 -15.95 13.79
N ASN A 300 -25.83 -14.69 14.12
CA ASN A 300 -26.35 -14.28 15.42
C ASN A 300 -27.81 -14.72 15.63
N ALA A 301 -28.59 -14.86 14.56
CA ALA A 301 -29.95 -15.38 14.61
C ALA A 301 -30.01 -16.89 14.99
N GLN A 302 -28.89 -17.61 14.93
CA GLN A 302 -28.83 -19.07 15.19
C GLN A 302 -28.60 -19.44 16.67
N ASP A 303 -28.43 -18.46 17.58
CA ASP A 303 -28.09 -18.67 19.01
C ASP A 303 -26.94 -19.68 19.23
N LEU A 304 -25.84 -19.51 18.47
CA LEU A 304 -24.74 -20.45 18.44
C LEU A 304 -24.06 -20.64 19.81
N ARG A 305 -23.60 -21.87 20.06
CA ARG A 305 -22.73 -22.20 21.19
C ARG A 305 -21.39 -22.74 20.71
N ILE A 306 -20.30 -22.15 21.21
CA ILE A 306 -18.91 -22.57 20.91
C ILE A 306 -18.15 -22.61 22.23
N GLY A 307 -17.45 -23.70 22.52
CA GLY A 307 -16.75 -23.88 23.80
C GLY A 307 -17.70 -23.95 25.01
N GLY A 308 -18.99 -24.25 24.80
CA GLY A 308 -20.02 -24.25 25.84
C GLY A 308 -20.63 -22.88 26.16
N GLU A 309 -20.10 -21.80 25.57
CA GLU A 309 -20.61 -20.43 25.75
C GLU A 309 -21.56 -20.07 24.60
N ARG A 310 -22.63 -19.32 24.89
CA ARG A 310 -23.44 -18.69 23.84
C ARG A 310 -22.62 -17.57 23.20
N ILE A 311 -22.58 -17.52 21.88
CA ILE A 311 -21.77 -16.56 21.14
C ILE A 311 -22.64 -15.45 20.55
N TYR A 312 -22.10 -14.25 20.53
CA TYR A 312 -22.59 -13.15 19.73
C TYR A 312 -21.45 -12.51 18.96
N PHE A 313 -21.54 -12.50 17.63
CA PHE A 313 -20.51 -11.94 16.78
C PHE A 313 -20.73 -10.45 16.55
N THR A 314 -19.66 -9.67 16.64
CA THR A 314 -19.64 -8.25 16.29
C THR A 314 -18.57 -7.99 15.23
N ILE A 315 -18.67 -6.86 14.54
CA ILE A 315 -17.73 -6.48 13.47
C ILE A 315 -16.92 -5.24 13.87
N ALA A 316 -15.59 -5.34 13.81
CA ALA A 316 -14.70 -4.19 13.84
C ALA A 316 -14.27 -3.85 12.42
N SER A 317 -14.82 -2.77 11.85
CA SER A 317 -14.48 -2.32 10.50
C SER A 317 -13.45 -1.18 10.57
N LEU A 318 -12.30 -1.36 9.92
CA LEU A 318 -11.22 -0.38 9.89
C LEU A 318 -10.89 -0.01 8.44
N ASP A 319 -10.85 1.30 8.20
CA ASP A 319 -10.55 1.88 6.89
C ASP A 319 -9.05 1.88 6.62
N ASP A 320 -8.63 1.18 5.57
CA ASP A 320 -7.24 1.18 5.11
C ASP A 320 -6.99 2.20 3.99
N VAL A 321 -8.03 2.92 3.54
CA VAL A 321 -8.02 3.93 2.48
C VAL A 321 -7.33 3.48 1.17
N ALA A 322 -7.31 2.16 0.92
CA ALA A 322 -6.56 1.53 -0.18
C ALA A 322 -5.06 1.85 -0.17
N ASP A 323 -4.49 2.15 1.01
CA ASP A 323 -3.09 2.49 1.20
C ASP A 323 -2.33 1.36 1.95
N PRO A 324 -1.25 0.81 1.38
CA PRO A 324 -0.53 -0.30 2.01
C PRO A 324 0.04 0.00 3.39
N MET A 325 0.42 1.25 3.67
CA MET A 325 0.98 1.63 4.97
C MET A 325 -0.12 1.70 6.05
N THR A 326 -1.25 2.31 5.70
CA THR A 326 -2.46 2.33 6.54
C THR A 326 -2.97 0.91 6.80
N ALA A 327 -2.92 0.01 5.81
CA ALA A 327 -3.27 -1.39 5.98
C ALA A 327 -2.40 -2.11 7.04
N VAL A 328 -1.10 -1.82 7.12
CA VAL A 328 -0.21 -2.34 8.17
C VAL A 328 -0.62 -1.81 9.56
N ALA A 329 -0.99 -0.53 9.66
CA ALA A 329 -1.46 0.05 10.91
C ALA A 329 -2.81 -0.56 11.35
N VAL A 330 -3.74 -0.74 10.41
CA VAL A 330 -5.01 -1.46 10.61
C VAL A 330 -4.74 -2.88 11.09
N ALA A 331 -3.80 -3.59 10.47
CA ALA A 331 -3.46 -4.95 10.85
C ALA A 331 -2.94 -5.06 12.29
N ARG A 332 -2.02 -4.17 12.68
CA ARG A 332 -1.52 -4.09 14.07
C ARG A 332 -2.62 -3.76 15.06
N ARG A 333 -3.56 -2.89 14.68
CA ARG A 333 -4.73 -2.56 15.51
C ARG A 333 -5.62 -3.77 15.71
N PHE A 334 -5.88 -4.57 14.67
CA PHE A 334 -6.60 -5.83 14.83
C PHE A 334 -5.89 -6.83 15.74
N CYS A 335 -4.55 -6.96 15.64
CA CYS A 335 -3.78 -7.77 16.59
C CYS A 335 -3.96 -7.28 18.03
N ALA A 336 -3.89 -5.95 18.26
CA ALA A 336 -4.06 -5.37 19.60
C ALA A 336 -5.50 -5.51 20.14
N MET A 337 -6.50 -5.44 19.25
CA MET A 337 -7.91 -5.65 19.59
C MET A 337 -8.24 -7.11 19.90
N GLY A 338 -7.36 -8.05 19.54
CA GLY A 338 -7.59 -9.48 19.76
C GLY A 338 -8.80 -10.00 18.97
N VAL A 339 -9.01 -9.51 17.74
CA VAL A 339 -10.09 -10.01 16.89
C VAL A 339 -9.94 -11.50 16.64
N ALA A 340 -11.07 -12.21 16.59
CA ALA A 340 -11.09 -13.65 16.44
C ALA A 340 -10.71 -14.09 15.02
N GLY A 341 -10.86 -13.25 14.01
CA GLY A 341 -10.48 -13.52 12.61
C GLY A 341 -10.76 -12.29 11.76
N ILE A 342 -10.23 -12.25 10.55
CA ILE A 342 -10.31 -11.07 9.67
C ILE A 342 -10.86 -11.46 8.30
N VAL A 343 -11.83 -10.68 7.81
CA VAL A 343 -12.34 -10.76 6.44
C VAL A 343 -11.96 -9.49 5.70
N GLY A 344 -10.99 -9.59 4.80
CA GLY A 344 -10.29 -8.46 4.18
C GLY A 344 -8.88 -8.87 3.81
N HIS A 345 -7.95 -7.99 3.48
CA HIS A 345 -8.23 -6.65 2.98
C HIS A 345 -8.81 -6.74 1.56
N LEU A 346 -9.14 -5.58 0.97
CA LEU A 346 -9.69 -5.53 -0.37
C LEU A 346 -8.60 -5.53 -1.45
N ASN A 347 -7.71 -4.54 -1.43
CA ASN A 347 -6.73 -4.35 -2.48
C ASN A 347 -5.54 -5.31 -2.30
N SER A 348 -4.99 -5.87 -3.38
CA SER A 348 -3.82 -6.75 -3.26
C SER A 348 -2.62 -6.08 -2.58
N GLY A 349 -2.36 -4.80 -2.86
CA GLY A 349 -1.27 -4.07 -2.22
C GLY A 349 -1.43 -3.93 -0.71
N THR A 350 -2.65 -3.69 -0.23
CA THR A 350 -2.97 -3.64 1.20
C THR A 350 -2.86 -5.01 1.86
N THR A 351 -3.47 -6.02 1.24
CA THR A 351 -3.54 -7.39 1.76
C THR A 351 -2.16 -8.04 1.87
N ILE A 352 -1.30 -7.84 0.87
CA ILE A 352 0.09 -8.36 0.87
C ILE A 352 0.91 -7.74 2.00
N GLN A 353 0.70 -6.47 2.35
CA GLN A 353 1.44 -5.82 3.44
C GLN A 353 0.85 -6.16 4.83
N ALA A 354 -0.45 -6.43 4.91
CA ALA A 354 -1.12 -6.79 6.15
C ALA A 354 -0.88 -8.25 6.55
N SER A 355 -0.81 -9.18 5.59
CA SER A 355 -0.75 -10.63 5.87
C SER A 355 0.44 -11.08 6.74
N PRO A 356 1.67 -10.52 6.62
CA PRO A 356 2.76 -10.88 7.53
C PRO A 356 2.53 -10.42 8.98
N VAL A 357 1.80 -9.32 9.18
CA VAL A 357 1.43 -8.82 10.52
C VAL A 357 0.42 -9.77 11.16
N TYR A 358 -0.59 -10.22 10.40
CA TYR A 358 -1.55 -11.21 10.89
C TYR A 358 -0.90 -12.55 11.21
N ALA A 359 0.02 -13.00 10.36
CA ALA A 359 0.82 -14.20 10.61
C ALA A 359 1.64 -14.09 11.90
N SER A 360 2.26 -12.93 12.19
CA SER A 360 3.08 -12.76 13.39
C SER A 360 2.28 -12.72 14.69
N CYS A 361 1.02 -12.24 14.65
CA CYS A 361 0.12 -12.24 15.80
C CYS A 361 -0.83 -13.44 15.84
N GLY A 362 -0.75 -14.36 14.87
CA GLY A 362 -1.49 -15.62 14.84
C GLY A 362 -2.98 -15.48 14.52
N ILE A 363 -3.40 -14.39 13.87
CA ILE A 363 -4.80 -14.16 13.49
C ILE A 363 -4.99 -14.58 12.03
N PRO A 364 -5.95 -15.47 11.71
CA PRO A 364 -6.24 -15.82 10.33
C PRO A 364 -7.00 -14.70 9.63
N HIS A 365 -6.70 -14.51 8.35
CA HIS A 365 -7.44 -13.63 7.47
C HIS A 365 -7.85 -14.36 6.19
N ILE A 366 -9.06 -14.06 5.73
CA ILE A 366 -9.60 -14.56 4.46
C ILE A 366 -9.99 -13.36 3.61
N THR A 367 -9.37 -13.21 2.44
CA THR A 367 -9.76 -12.18 1.48
C THR A 367 -10.78 -12.72 0.48
N GLY A 368 -11.82 -11.92 0.23
CA GLY A 368 -12.79 -12.15 -0.84
C GLY A 368 -12.52 -11.35 -2.12
N SER A 369 -11.39 -10.62 -2.18
CA SER A 369 -11.21 -9.54 -3.17
C SER A 369 -9.78 -9.39 -3.70
N ALA A 370 -8.75 -9.73 -2.92
CA ALA A 370 -7.37 -9.52 -3.36
C ALA A 370 -6.88 -10.66 -4.27
N THR A 371 -6.72 -10.36 -5.55
CA THR A 371 -6.49 -11.34 -6.62
C THR A 371 -5.02 -11.56 -6.99
N ASN A 372 -4.08 -10.75 -6.52
CA ASN A 372 -2.66 -10.96 -6.86
C ASN A 372 -2.11 -12.27 -6.25
N PRO A 373 -1.58 -13.21 -7.06
CA PRO A 373 -1.05 -14.50 -6.58
C PRO A 373 0.10 -14.35 -5.57
N ARG A 374 0.80 -13.20 -5.53
CA ARG A 374 1.86 -12.94 -4.54
C ARG A 374 1.35 -13.00 -3.10
N LEU A 375 0.05 -12.85 -2.86
CA LEU A 375 -0.54 -12.92 -1.53
C LEU A 375 -0.26 -14.26 -0.83
N THR A 376 -0.44 -15.38 -1.52
CA THR A 376 -0.34 -16.73 -0.93
C THR A 376 1.02 -17.38 -1.13
N ARG A 377 1.90 -16.80 -1.97
CA ARG A 377 3.28 -17.30 -2.19
C ARG A 377 4.11 -17.49 -0.90
N PRO A 378 4.01 -16.61 0.13
CA PRO A 378 4.71 -16.84 1.39
C PRO A 378 4.19 -18.05 2.18
N LYS A 379 3.03 -18.61 1.82
CA LYS A 379 2.38 -19.77 2.47
C LYS A 379 2.16 -19.58 3.97
N PHE A 380 1.74 -18.37 4.37
CA PHE A 380 1.35 -18.15 5.76
C PHE A 380 0.13 -19.02 6.10
N PRO A 381 0.17 -19.81 7.20
CA PRO A 381 -0.95 -20.68 7.59
C PRO A 381 -2.21 -19.90 8.00
N THR A 382 -2.07 -18.59 8.17
CA THR A 382 -3.14 -17.64 8.50
C THR A 382 -3.73 -16.93 7.28
N THR A 383 -3.30 -17.24 6.05
CA THR A 383 -3.70 -16.51 4.84
C THR A 383 -4.48 -17.39 3.89
N PHE A 384 -5.71 -16.97 3.57
CA PHE A 384 -6.61 -17.68 2.67
C PHE A 384 -7.27 -16.72 1.69
N ARG A 385 -7.61 -17.21 0.50
CA ARG A 385 -8.34 -16.48 -0.54
C ARG A 385 -9.47 -17.33 -1.10
N ILE A 386 -10.64 -16.74 -1.26
CA ILE A 386 -11.86 -17.43 -1.74
C ILE A 386 -12.38 -16.88 -3.08
N ILE A 387 -11.51 -16.23 -3.85
CA ILE A 387 -11.79 -15.70 -5.19
C ILE A 387 -10.64 -16.08 -6.13
N ALA A 388 -10.88 -16.09 -7.44
CA ALA A 388 -9.85 -16.35 -8.45
C ALA A 388 -8.69 -15.34 -8.40
N ASP A 389 -7.47 -15.73 -8.79
CA ASP A 389 -6.38 -14.76 -9.05
C ASP A 389 -6.44 -14.10 -10.42
N ASP A 390 -5.65 -13.03 -10.52
CA ASP A 390 -5.22 -12.35 -11.73
C ASP A 390 -4.73 -13.31 -12.84
N ASP A 391 -4.15 -14.47 -12.52
CA ASP A 391 -3.70 -15.44 -13.52
C ASP A 391 -4.89 -15.94 -14.35
N TRP A 392 -6.04 -16.22 -13.71
CA TRP A 392 -7.26 -16.56 -14.44
C TRP A 392 -7.88 -15.37 -15.16
N LEU A 393 -7.86 -14.17 -14.56
CA LEU A 393 -8.49 -12.98 -15.14
C LEU A 393 -7.81 -12.53 -16.44
N GLY A 394 -6.47 -12.40 -16.41
CA GLY A 394 -5.69 -11.95 -17.57
C GLY A 394 -5.75 -12.95 -18.72
N VAL A 395 -5.74 -14.25 -18.42
CA VAL A 395 -5.85 -15.32 -19.42
C VAL A 395 -7.21 -15.32 -20.11
N ALA A 396 -8.30 -15.14 -19.35
CA ALA A 396 -9.65 -15.09 -19.91
C ALA A 396 -9.78 -13.95 -20.95
N LEU A 397 -9.29 -12.76 -20.62
CA LEU A 397 -9.38 -11.58 -21.50
C LEU A 397 -8.50 -11.70 -22.75
N GLY A 398 -7.25 -12.15 -22.59
CA GLY A 398 -6.34 -12.31 -23.74
C GLY A 398 -6.86 -13.34 -24.74
N ARG A 399 -7.40 -14.47 -24.24
CA ARG A 399 -8.00 -15.50 -25.08
C ARG A 399 -9.28 -15.01 -25.77
N TYR A 400 -10.20 -14.40 -25.02
CA TYR A 400 -11.46 -13.89 -25.56
C TYR A 400 -11.24 -12.81 -26.63
N GLY A 401 -10.34 -11.86 -26.36
CA GLY A 401 -9.98 -10.80 -27.31
C GLY A 401 -9.49 -11.36 -28.64
N ALA A 402 -8.56 -12.32 -28.62
CA ALA A 402 -8.01 -12.89 -29.84
C ALA A 402 -8.99 -13.80 -30.59
N GLN A 403 -9.62 -14.74 -29.87
CA GLN A 403 -10.35 -15.85 -30.48
C GLN A 403 -11.80 -15.50 -30.85
N ILE A 404 -12.43 -14.59 -30.08
CA ILE A 404 -13.85 -14.25 -30.27
C ILE A 404 -14.01 -12.87 -30.90
N LEU A 405 -13.26 -11.89 -30.42
CA LEU A 405 -13.35 -10.51 -30.94
C LEU A 405 -12.41 -10.22 -32.11
N GLY A 406 -11.46 -11.11 -32.40
CA GLY A 406 -10.49 -10.93 -33.48
C GLY A 406 -9.51 -9.77 -33.25
N ILE A 407 -9.30 -9.36 -32.00
CA ILE A 407 -8.31 -8.32 -31.63
C ILE A 407 -6.92 -8.78 -32.06
N ARG A 408 -6.17 -7.88 -32.72
CA ARG A 408 -4.80 -8.15 -33.19
C ARG A 408 -3.76 -7.26 -32.54
N THR A 409 -4.16 -6.08 -32.09
CA THR A 409 -3.28 -5.10 -31.45
C THR A 409 -3.88 -4.58 -30.16
N ALA A 410 -3.06 -4.40 -29.13
CA ALA A 410 -3.49 -3.83 -27.86
C ALA A 410 -2.44 -2.87 -27.29
N ALA A 411 -2.91 -1.82 -26.63
CA ALA A 411 -2.11 -1.03 -25.69
C ALA A 411 -2.39 -1.50 -24.26
N VAL A 412 -1.39 -1.46 -23.38
CA VAL A 412 -1.52 -1.87 -21.98
C VAL A 412 -1.19 -0.70 -21.07
N VAL A 413 -2.08 -0.41 -20.12
CA VAL A 413 -1.91 0.64 -19.11
C VAL A 413 -2.08 0.03 -17.72
N HIS A 414 -1.22 0.37 -16.76
CA HIS A 414 -1.44 0.00 -15.36
C HIS A 414 -1.17 1.14 -14.38
N ASP A 415 -1.79 1.09 -13.20
CA ASP A 415 -1.78 2.16 -12.19
C ASP A 415 -0.63 2.12 -11.18
N ARG A 416 0.35 1.21 -11.39
CA ARG A 416 1.51 0.95 -10.50
C ARG A 416 1.16 0.25 -9.19
N THR A 417 -0.11 -0.07 -8.91
CA THR A 417 -0.44 -0.90 -7.76
C THR A 417 -0.01 -2.36 -8.01
N PRO A 418 0.21 -3.17 -6.96
CA PRO A 418 0.49 -4.59 -7.14
C PRO A 418 -0.58 -5.33 -7.94
N TYR A 419 -1.87 -4.99 -7.74
CA TYR A 419 -2.97 -5.55 -8.52
C TYR A 419 -2.88 -5.14 -9.99
N GLY A 420 -2.87 -3.82 -10.27
CA GLY A 420 -2.85 -3.30 -11.64
C GLY A 420 -1.67 -3.80 -12.46
N GLN A 421 -0.48 -3.88 -11.86
CA GLN A 421 0.69 -4.46 -12.51
C GLN A 421 0.52 -5.94 -12.85
N ASN A 422 0.00 -6.75 -11.93
CA ASN A 422 -0.04 -8.19 -12.13
C ASN A 422 -1.15 -8.60 -13.10
N VAL A 423 -2.35 -8.04 -13.00
CA VAL A 423 -3.42 -8.34 -13.97
C VAL A 423 -3.03 -7.88 -15.39
N ALA A 424 -2.31 -6.76 -15.52
CA ALA A 424 -1.76 -6.31 -16.81
C ALA A 424 -0.66 -7.22 -17.35
N GLU A 425 0.21 -7.74 -16.48
CA GLU A 425 1.20 -8.76 -16.82
C GLU A 425 0.52 -10.02 -17.39
N GLN A 426 -0.49 -10.54 -16.68
CA GLN A 426 -1.17 -11.77 -17.09
C GLN A 426 -1.93 -11.59 -18.40
N PHE A 427 -2.58 -10.44 -18.59
CA PHE A 427 -3.17 -10.10 -19.88
C PHE A 427 -2.10 -10.08 -20.98
N ARG A 428 -0.95 -9.42 -20.76
CA ARG A 428 0.12 -9.32 -21.77
C ARG A 428 0.69 -10.68 -22.14
N LEU A 429 0.90 -11.57 -21.17
CA LEU A 429 1.33 -12.94 -21.43
C LEU A 429 0.30 -13.69 -22.28
N SER A 430 -0.97 -13.64 -21.89
CA SER A 430 -2.05 -14.30 -22.63
C SER A 430 -2.26 -13.71 -24.02
N ALA A 431 -2.19 -12.38 -24.15
CA ALA A 431 -2.36 -11.66 -25.41
C ALA A 431 -1.29 -12.10 -26.42
N ARG A 432 -0.01 -12.10 -26.01
CA ARG A 432 1.10 -12.58 -26.85
C ARG A 432 0.96 -14.04 -27.23
N ALA A 433 0.59 -14.90 -26.28
CA ALA A 433 0.38 -16.33 -26.53
C ALA A 433 -0.76 -16.60 -27.54
N ASN A 434 -1.73 -15.68 -27.64
CA ASN A 434 -2.85 -15.78 -28.59
C ASN A 434 -2.66 -14.89 -29.83
N GLY A 435 -1.46 -14.35 -30.07
CA GLY A 435 -1.13 -13.61 -31.29
C GLY A 435 -1.60 -12.15 -31.33
N ILE A 436 -1.93 -11.55 -30.19
CA ILE A 436 -2.15 -10.11 -30.05
C ILE A 436 -0.80 -9.41 -29.87
N GLN A 437 -0.51 -8.42 -30.70
CA GLN A 437 0.67 -7.56 -30.58
C GLN A 437 0.43 -6.44 -29.57
N ILE A 438 1.33 -6.30 -28.58
CA ILE A 438 1.32 -5.14 -27.69
C ILE A 438 2.04 -3.98 -28.39
N VAL A 439 1.31 -2.93 -28.76
CA VAL A 439 1.82 -1.80 -29.57
C VAL A 439 2.18 -0.57 -28.74
N ASP A 440 1.72 -0.51 -27.48
CA ASP A 440 2.10 0.51 -26.51
C ASP A 440 1.99 0.00 -25.08
N GLU A 441 2.84 0.52 -24.20
CA GLU A 441 2.83 0.22 -22.77
C GLU A 441 2.97 1.53 -21.98
N GLN A 442 1.97 1.83 -21.16
CA GLN A 442 1.87 3.08 -20.43
C GLN A 442 1.67 2.82 -18.94
N VAL A 443 2.06 3.80 -18.14
CA VAL A 443 1.99 3.69 -16.69
C VAL A 443 1.37 4.95 -16.12
N THR A 444 0.38 4.76 -15.25
CA THR A 444 -0.31 5.84 -14.53
C THR A 444 -0.21 5.65 -13.01
N SER A 445 -1.01 6.36 -12.23
CA SER A 445 -1.16 6.18 -10.78
C SER A 445 -2.62 5.90 -10.44
N ASP A 446 -2.85 5.18 -9.35
CA ASP A 446 -4.15 4.98 -8.69
C ASP A 446 -4.78 6.26 -8.12
N LYS A 447 -4.10 7.41 -8.24
CA LYS A 447 -4.60 8.75 -7.92
C LYS A 447 -4.83 9.61 -9.16
N ALA A 448 -4.44 9.13 -10.34
CA ALA A 448 -4.58 9.88 -11.58
C ALA A 448 -6.05 10.10 -11.94
N THR A 449 -6.32 11.27 -12.52
CA THR A 449 -7.62 11.63 -13.08
C THR A 449 -7.52 12.15 -14.51
N ASP A 450 -6.30 12.50 -14.94
CA ASP A 450 -5.96 12.95 -16.29
C ASP A 450 -5.12 11.87 -16.99
N PHE A 451 -5.58 11.47 -18.18
CA PHE A 451 -5.00 10.46 -19.04
C PHE A 451 -4.81 10.98 -20.47
N GLU A 452 -4.99 12.28 -20.76
CA GLU A 452 -4.95 12.81 -22.13
C GLU A 452 -3.62 12.51 -22.83
N VAL A 453 -2.49 12.66 -22.12
CA VAL A 453 -1.16 12.37 -22.66
C VAL A 453 -1.01 10.88 -23.01
N ILE A 454 -1.45 10.01 -22.10
CA ILE A 454 -1.41 8.55 -22.27
C ILE A 454 -2.30 8.14 -23.45
N LEU A 455 -3.54 8.62 -23.48
CA LEU A 455 -4.51 8.28 -24.52
C LEU A 455 -4.13 8.85 -25.89
N THR A 456 -3.46 10.01 -25.94
CA THR A 456 -2.93 10.58 -27.19
C THR A 456 -1.77 9.75 -27.74
N ALA A 457 -0.85 9.30 -26.88
CA ALA A 457 0.22 8.39 -27.27
C ALA A 457 -0.34 7.06 -27.82
N ILE A 458 -1.32 6.50 -27.13
CA ILE A 458 -2.02 5.27 -27.55
C ILE A 458 -2.76 5.48 -28.88
N LYS A 459 -3.47 6.61 -29.04
CA LYS A 459 -4.17 6.97 -30.28
C LYS A 459 -3.25 6.97 -31.49
N ALA A 460 -2.02 7.46 -31.34
CA ALA A 460 -1.03 7.48 -32.41
C ALA A 460 -0.58 6.07 -32.85
N LYS A 461 -0.80 5.04 -32.03
CA LYS A 461 -0.52 3.63 -32.36
C LYS A 461 -1.71 2.88 -32.94
N ALA A 462 -2.90 3.47 -32.88
CA ALA A 462 -4.15 2.91 -33.40
C ALA A 462 -4.41 1.44 -33.02
N PRO A 463 -4.38 1.06 -31.73
CA PRO A 463 -4.67 -0.31 -31.32
C PRO A 463 -6.16 -0.66 -31.44
N ASP A 464 -6.47 -1.95 -31.57
CA ASP A 464 -7.84 -2.45 -31.53
C ASP A 464 -8.42 -2.43 -30.09
N ALA A 465 -7.56 -2.58 -29.09
CA ALA A 465 -7.93 -2.61 -27.68
C ALA A 465 -6.97 -1.83 -26.77
N ILE A 466 -7.48 -1.35 -25.65
CA ILE A 466 -6.70 -0.89 -24.49
C ILE A 466 -7.02 -1.84 -23.34
N PHE A 467 -6.00 -2.39 -22.71
CA PHE A 467 -6.13 -3.04 -21.42
C PHE A 467 -5.73 -2.07 -20.31
N TYR A 468 -6.56 -1.95 -19.27
CA TYR A 468 -6.26 -1.19 -18.07
C TYR A 468 -6.24 -2.09 -16.83
N GLY A 469 -5.07 -2.17 -16.20
CA GLY A 469 -4.86 -2.78 -14.90
C GLY A 469 -4.97 -1.73 -13.79
N GLY A 470 -6.13 -1.68 -13.13
CA GLY A 470 -6.41 -0.79 -12.02
C GLY A 470 -7.89 -0.79 -11.67
N MET A 471 -8.33 0.26 -10.97
CA MET A 471 -9.66 0.32 -10.36
C MET A 471 -10.60 1.27 -11.11
N ASP A 472 -11.91 1.12 -10.89
CA ASP A 472 -12.94 1.96 -11.51
C ASP A 472 -12.81 3.49 -11.31
N PRO A 473 -12.16 4.05 -10.26
CA PRO A 473 -12.07 5.51 -10.12
C PRO A 473 -11.16 6.14 -11.16
N GLN A 474 -10.24 5.36 -11.73
CA GLN A 474 -9.38 5.76 -12.85
C GLN A 474 -10.00 5.35 -14.19
N ALA A 475 -10.60 4.16 -14.26
CA ALA A 475 -11.19 3.68 -15.50
C ALA A 475 -12.36 4.57 -15.98
N GLY A 476 -13.20 5.05 -15.06
CA GLY A 476 -14.32 5.93 -15.38
C GLY A 476 -13.88 7.23 -16.12
N PRO A 477 -13.00 8.06 -15.53
CA PRO A 477 -12.45 9.23 -16.21
C PRO A 477 -11.66 8.90 -17.49
N MET A 478 -10.95 7.77 -17.53
CA MET A 478 -10.26 7.33 -18.74
C MET A 478 -11.24 7.07 -19.89
N LEU A 479 -12.38 6.41 -19.62
CA LEU A 479 -13.45 6.19 -20.60
C LEU A 479 -14.03 7.51 -21.12
N ARG A 480 -14.20 8.52 -20.25
CA ARG A 480 -14.63 9.87 -20.69
C ARG A 480 -13.66 10.49 -21.67
N GLN A 481 -12.37 10.47 -21.32
CA GLN A 481 -11.33 11.08 -22.13
C GLN A 481 -11.11 10.31 -23.43
N MET A 482 -11.31 8.99 -23.43
CA MET A 482 -11.37 8.21 -24.67
C MET A 482 -12.46 8.72 -25.62
N GLN A 483 -13.68 8.99 -25.13
CA GLN A 483 -14.75 9.55 -25.95
C GLN A 483 -14.39 10.95 -26.47
N GLN A 484 -13.84 11.81 -25.62
CA GLN A 484 -13.40 13.16 -26.00
C GLN A 484 -12.32 13.15 -27.09
N LEU A 485 -11.44 12.14 -27.06
CA LEU A 485 -10.38 11.95 -28.06
C LEU A 485 -10.83 11.14 -29.29
N GLY A 486 -12.11 10.75 -29.39
CA GLY A 486 -12.65 10.00 -30.52
C GLY A 486 -12.15 8.55 -30.61
N LEU A 487 -11.88 7.93 -29.46
CA LEU A 487 -11.44 6.53 -29.34
C LEU A 487 -12.63 5.55 -29.16
N ASP A 488 -13.81 5.94 -29.66
CA ASP A 488 -15.09 5.23 -29.47
C ASP A 488 -15.17 3.83 -30.08
N LYS A 489 -14.18 3.45 -30.90
CA LYS A 489 -14.11 2.14 -31.57
C LYS A 489 -13.19 1.15 -30.85
N ILE A 490 -12.38 1.61 -29.90
CA ILE A 490 -11.38 0.79 -29.21
C ILE A 490 -12.07 0.00 -28.10
N LYS A 491 -11.79 -1.31 -28.03
CA LYS A 491 -12.24 -2.15 -26.90
C LYS A 491 -11.46 -1.83 -25.63
N TYR A 492 -12.14 -1.81 -24.49
CA TYR A 492 -11.54 -1.47 -23.21
C TYR A 492 -11.59 -2.68 -22.28
N PHE A 493 -10.44 -3.31 -22.06
CA PHE A 493 -10.30 -4.49 -21.22
C PHE A 493 -9.80 -4.15 -19.82
N GLY A 494 -10.20 -4.92 -18.82
CA GLY A 494 -9.63 -4.82 -17.47
C GLY A 494 -10.11 -5.92 -16.55
N GLY A 495 -9.51 -6.02 -15.37
CA GLY A 495 -9.89 -7.00 -14.35
C GLY A 495 -11.17 -6.64 -13.61
N ASP A 496 -11.40 -7.33 -12.51
CA ASP A 496 -12.56 -7.22 -11.63
C ASP A 496 -12.67 -5.82 -10.99
N GLY A 497 -11.54 -5.16 -10.76
CA GLY A 497 -11.47 -3.78 -10.27
C GLY A 497 -12.16 -2.73 -11.15
N ILE A 498 -12.49 -3.03 -12.42
CA ILE A 498 -13.32 -2.15 -13.29
C ILE A 498 -14.72 -2.74 -13.56
N CYS A 499 -15.03 -3.92 -13.03
CA CYS A 499 -16.29 -4.62 -13.23
C CYS A 499 -17.40 -4.14 -12.28
N THR A 500 -17.50 -2.85 -11.97
CA THR A 500 -18.51 -2.35 -11.03
C THR A 500 -19.74 -1.78 -11.73
N SER A 501 -20.89 -1.83 -11.06
CA SER A 501 -22.03 -1.02 -11.48
C SER A 501 -21.72 0.49 -11.38
N GLN A 502 -20.82 0.88 -10.48
CA GLN A 502 -20.43 2.26 -10.24
C GLN A 502 -19.63 2.89 -11.39
N ILE A 503 -18.93 2.12 -12.22
CA ILE A 503 -18.12 2.67 -13.33
C ILE A 503 -18.95 3.49 -14.31
N ALA A 504 -20.24 3.15 -14.49
CA ALA A 504 -21.15 3.91 -15.35
C ALA A 504 -21.33 5.35 -14.84
N LYS A 505 -21.54 5.51 -13.53
CA LYS A 505 -21.59 6.83 -12.89
C LYS A 505 -20.24 7.52 -12.94
N LEU A 506 -19.15 6.80 -12.65
CA LEU A 506 -17.79 7.34 -12.65
C LEU A 506 -17.30 7.76 -14.03
N SER A 507 -17.85 7.20 -15.09
CA SER A 507 -17.61 7.60 -16.47
C SER A 507 -18.59 8.66 -16.96
N GLY A 508 -19.61 9.03 -16.17
CA GLY A 508 -20.64 9.97 -16.61
C GLY A 508 -21.53 9.39 -17.72
N ASN A 509 -21.72 8.07 -17.75
CA ASN A 509 -22.51 7.34 -18.74
C ASN A 509 -22.11 7.64 -20.19
N VAL A 510 -20.80 7.75 -20.44
CA VAL A 510 -20.27 7.89 -21.80
C VAL A 510 -20.49 6.63 -22.62
N LYS A 511 -20.62 6.79 -23.94
CA LYS A 511 -20.86 5.71 -24.89
C LYS A 511 -19.70 4.71 -24.96
N THR A 512 -18.47 5.15 -24.70
CA THR A 512 -17.29 4.28 -24.61
C THR A 512 -17.43 3.19 -23.55
N LEU A 513 -18.36 3.33 -22.59
CA LEU A 513 -18.69 2.28 -21.64
C LEU A 513 -19.16 0.98 -22.32
N ASP A 514 -19.87 1.06 -23.44
CA ASP A 514 -20.34 -0.13 -24.19
C ASP A 514 -19.19 -0.95 -24.79
N ASN A 515 -17.97 -0.40 -24.80
CA ASN A 515 -16.77 -1.10 -25.23
C ASN A 515 -16.01 -1.78 -24.11
N VAL A 516 -16.45 -1.61 -22.86
CA VAL A 516 -15.82 -2.23 -21.70
C VAL A 516 -16.14 -3.72 -21.70
N ILE A 517 -15.09 -4.53 -21.58
CA ILE A 517 -15.18 -5.95 -21.28
C ILE A 517 -14.23 -6.22 -20.12
N CYS A 518 -14.73 -6.83 -19.06
CA CYS A 518 -13.92 -7.03 -17.87
C CYS A 518 -14.08 -8.46 -17.35
N ALA A 519 -13.03 -8.99 -16.72
CA ALA A 519 -13.03 -10.32 -16.12
C ALA A 519 -13.19 -10.21 -14.61
N GLU A 520 -14.22 -10.85 -14.08
CA GLU A 520 -14.49 -10.95 -12.66
C GLU A 520 -14.10 -12.33 -12.12
N GLY A 521 -13.50 -12.34 -10.94
CA GLY A 521 -13.26 -13.57 -10.19
C GLY A 521 -14.58 -14.19 -9.73
N GLY A 522 -14.79 -15.44 -10.13
CA GLY A 522 -15.89 -16.32 -9.76
C GLY A 522 -17.04 -16.37 -10.76
N ALA A 523 -18.11 -17.06 -10.35
CA ALA A 523 -19.21 -17.46 -11.24
C ALA A 523 -20.25 -16.35 -11.41
N LEU A 524 -21.10 -16.46 -12.44
CA LEU A 524 -22.32 -15.66 -12.53
C LEU A 524 -23.19 -15.86 -11.31
N LEU A 525 -23.81 -14.77 -10.83
CA LEU A 525 -24.68 -14.78 -9.67
C LEU A 525 -25.80 -15.83 -9.75
N ASN A 526 -26.35 -16.09 -10.94
CA ASN A 526 -27.38 -17.11 -11.14
C ASN A 526 -26.82 -18.54 -11.29
N ALA A 527 -25.51 -18.69 -11.54
CA ALA A 527 -24.81 -19.97 -11.59
C ALA A 527 -24.18 -20.35 -10.24
N MET A 528 -24.03 -19.37 -9.33
CA MET A 528 -23.63 -19.61 -7.95
C MET A 528 -24.69 -20.44 -7.19
N PRO A 529 -24.29 -21.44 -6.37
CA PRO A 529 -25.23 -22.34 -5.69
C PRO A 529 -26.34 -21.64 -4.88
N GLY A 530 -26.02 -20.53 -4.23
CA GLY A 530 -26.95 -19.73 -3.42
C GLY A 530 -27.12 -18.30 -3.89
N GLY A 531 -26.59 -17.93 -5.05
CA GLY A 531 -26.41 -16.53 -5.44
C GLY A 531 -27.71 -15.74 -5.59
N ALA A 532 -28.76 -16.34 -6.16
CA ALA A 532 -30.06 -15.67 -6.32
C ALA A 532 -30.72 -15.35 -4.97
N ALA A 533 -30.79 -16.33 -4.06
CA ALA A 533 -31.35 -16.14 -2.71
C ALA A 533 -30.51 -15.18 -1.87
N TRP A 534 -29.18 -15.27 -1.98
CA TRP A 534 -28.28 -14.32 -1.34
C TRP A 534 -28.52 -12.89 -1.85
N LYS A 535 -28.69 -12.70 -3.17
CA LYS A 535 -28.89 -11.38 -3.77
C LYS A 535 -30.17 -10.72 -3.30
N GLU A 536 -31.27 -11.48 -3.21
CA GLU A 536 -32.55 -11.00 -2.70
C GLU A 536 -32.41 -10.45 -1.27
N LYS A 537 -31.77 -11.22 -0.38
CA LYS A 537 -31.50 -10.79 1.00
C LYS A 537 -30.58 -9.57 1.05
N TYR A 538 -29.52 -9.58 0.25
CA TYR A 538 -28.56 -8.48 0.17
C TYR A 538 -29.25 -7.20 -0.28
N ASP A 539 -30.06 -7.23 -1.33
CA ASP A 539 -30.76 -6.05 -1.84
C ASP A 539 -31.83 -5.52 -0.87
N ALA A 540 -32.52 -6.42 -0.17
CA ALA A 540 -33.46 -6.05 0.87
C ALA A 540 -32.77 -5.29 2.02
N ARG A 541 -31.53 -5.68 2.36
CA ARG A 541 -30.75 -5.10 3.45
C ARG A 541 -29.92 -3.87 3.05
N PHE A 542 -29.36 -3.88 1.84
CA PHE A 542 -28.40 -2.91 1.31
C PHE A 542 -28.73 -2.51 -0.14
N PRO A 543 -29.90 -1.88 -0.37
CA PRO A 543 -30.39 -1.60 -1.71
C PRO A 543 -29.38 -0.78 -2.52
N GLY A 544 -29.03 -1.28 -3.71
CA GLY A 544 -28.15 -0.60 -4.66
C GLY A 544 -26.67 -0.52 -4.28
N GLN A 545 -26.23 -1.22 -3.23
CA GLN A 545 -24.83 -1.14 -2.77
C GLN A 545 -23.93 -2.23 -3.35
N PHE A 546 -24.49 -3.31 -3.90
CA PHE A 546 -23.71 -4.44 -4.44
C PHE A 546 -22.82 -4.00 -5.61
N GLN A 547 -21.53 -4.33 -5.52
CA GLN A 547 -20.54 -4.10 -6.58
C GLN A 547 -20.03 -5.41 -7.17
N VAL A 548 -19.26 -6.18 -6.39
CA VAL A 548 -18.51 -7.35 -6.88
C VAL A 548 -18.33 -8.41 -5.79
N TYR A 549 -17.86 -8.02 -4.60
CA TYR A 549 -17.17 -8.92 -3.68
C TYR A 549 -17.99 -9.37 -2.47
N SER A 550 -19.12 -8.70 -2.18
CA SER A 550 -20.00 -9.05 -1.05
C SER A 550 -20.33 -10.55 -0.87
N PRO A 551 -20.65 -11.34 -1.92
CA PRO A 551 -21.00 -12.74 -1.71
C PRO A 551 -19.79 -13.57 -1.25
N TYR A 552 -18.58 -13.18 -1.65
CA TYR A 552 -17.35 -13.80 -1.17
C TYR A 552 -17.08 -13.41 0.28
N THR A 553 -17.09 -12.13 0.64
CA THR A 553 -16.86 -11.73 2.05
C THR A 553 -17.92 -12.29 3.01
N TYR A 554 -19.15 -12.48 2.53
CA TYR A 554 -20.19 -13.24 3.22
C TYR A 554 -19.74 -14.68 3.50
N ASP A 555 -19.36 -15.42 2.47
CA ASP A 555 -18.90 -16.81 2.61
C ASP A 555 -17.60 -16.94 3.44
N ALA A 556 -16.64 -16.02 3.30
CA ALA A 556 -15.43 -15.97 4.11
C ALA A 556 -15.75 -15.88 5.60
N THR A 557 -16.78 -15.10 5.95
CA THR A 557 -17.24 -14.95 7.34
C THR A 557 -17.80 -16.27 7.86
N PHE A 558 -18.62 -16.97 7.08
CA PHE A 558 -19.09 -18.31 7.44
C PHE A 558 -17.96 -19.31 7.56
N VAL A 559 -16.97 -19.29 6.66
CA VAL A 559 -15.81 -20.20 6.73
C VAL A 559 -15.00 -20.01 8.02
N LEU A 560 -14.78 -18.76 8.45
CA LEU A 560 -14.15 -18.47 9.75
C LEU A 560 -14.95 -19.10 10.90
N VAL A 561 -16.27 -18.86 10.93
CA VAL A 561 -17.12 -19.34 12.04
C VAL A 561 -17.31 -20.86 12.02
N GLU A 562 -17.39 -21.49 10.85
CA GLU A 562 -17.41 -22.95 10.74
C GLU A 562 -16.12 -23.58 11.23
N ALA A 563 -14.96 -22.96 11.01
CA ALA A 563 -13.70 -23.42 11.58
C ALA A 563 -13.71 -23.29 13.11
N MET A 564 -14.25 -22.19 13.67
CA MET A 564 -14.43 -22.03 15.12
C MET A 564 -15.36 -23.12 15.70
N LYS A 565 -16.47 -23.42 15.03
CA LYS A 565 -17.40 -24.49 15.43
C LYS A 565 -16.72 -25.86 15.43
N LYS A 566 -16.00 -26.19 14.35
CA LYS A 566 -15.24 -27.45 14.23
C LYS A 566 -14.17 -27.59 15.31
N ALA A 567 -13.50 -26.50 15.66
CA ALA A 567 -12.49 -26.48 16.71
C ALA A 567 -13.08 -26.40 18.13
N ASN A 568 -14.39 -26.17 18.24
CA ASN A 568 -15.08 -25.83 19.48
C ASN A 568 -14.40 -24.69 20.26
N SER A 569 -13.84 -23.71 19.55
CA SER A 569 -13.10 -22.58 20.12
C SER A 569 -13.13 -21.38 19.19
N VAL A 570 -13.20 -20.18 19.78
CA VAL A 570 -13.11 -18.89 19.08
C VAL A 570 -11.69 -18.31 19.12
N ASP A 571 -10.75 -19.00 19.78
CA ASP A 571 -9.34 -18.60 19.82
C ASP A 571 -8.66 -18.92 18.47
N PRO A 572 -8.13 -17.91 17.74
CA PRO A 572 -7.38 -18.09 16.51
C PRO A 572 -6.32 -19.20 16.58
N LYS A 573 -5.62 -19.35 17.70
CA LYS A 573 -4.56 -20.34 17.88
C LYS A 573 -5.08 -21.77 17.83
N VAL A 574 -6.35 -21.98 18.15
CA VAL A 574 -7.00 -23.30 18.19
C VAL A 574 -7.66 -23.61 16.85
N TYR A 575 -8.41 -22.65 16.28
CA TYR A 575 -9.25 -22.95 15.12
C TYR A 575 -8.57 -22.72 13.77
N THR A 576 -7.48 -21.95 13.68
CA THR A 576 -6.84 -21.60 12.39
C THR A 576 -6.49 -22.82 11.56
N ALA A 577 -5.98 -23.89 12.16
CA ALA A 577 -5.66 -25.13 11.44
C ALA A 577 -6.89 -25.77 10.76
N LYS A 578 -8.10 -25.53 11.30
CA LYS A 578 -9.36 -26.04 10.73
C LYS A 578 -9.80 -25.30 9.48
N LEU A 579 -9.24 -24.12 9.20
CA LEU A 579 -9.50 -23.41 7.94
C LEU A 579 -8.98 -24.21 6.74
N ALA A 580 -7.78 -24.79 6.83
CA ALA A 580 -7.22 -25.61 5.76
C ALA A 580 -8.02 -26.91 5.50
N GLU A 581 -8.78 -27.39 6.49
CA GLU A 581 -9.68 -28.56 6.40
C GLU A 581 -11.10 -28.19 5.93
N THR A 582 -11.31 -26.96 5.43
CA THR A 582 -12.63 -26.49 5.02
C THR A 582 -13.12 -27.21 3.76
N ASN A 583 -14.41 -27.56 3.77
CA ASN A 583 -15.19 -28.04 2.64
C ASN A 583 -16.61 -27.50 2.79
N TYR A 584 -16.72 -26.18 2.84
CA TYR A 584 -17.94 -25.45 3.20
C TYR A 584 -18.80 -25.22 1.96
N LYS A 585 -20.09 -25.55 2.04
CA LYS A 585 -21.05 -25.29 0.95
C LYS A 585 -21.57 -23.86 1.10
N GLY A 586 -20.87 -22.91 0.49
CA GLY A 586 -21.21 -21.49 0.52
C GLY A 586 -22.22 -21.09 -0.55
N VAL A 587 -22.56 -19.80 -0.57
CA VAL A 587 -23.44 -19.22 -1.59
C VAL A 587 -22.71 -19.09 -2.92
N THR A 588 -21.40 -18.88 -2.91
CA THR A 588 -20.54 -18.68 -4.09
C THR A 588 -20.11 -20.00 -4.74
N ALA A 589 -19.65 -20.95 -3.92
CA ALA A 589 -19.11 -22.24 -4.34
C ALA A 589 -19.05 -23.22 -3.16
N THR A 590 -18.62 -24.46 -3.43
CA THR A 590 -18.03 -25.27 -2.36
C THR A 590 -16.61 -24.78 -2.10
N ILE A 591 -16.40 -24.20 -0.93
CA ILE A 591 -15.14 -23.58 -0.53
C ILE A 591 -14.24 -24.62 0.11
N ALA A 592 -13.11 -24.86 -0.53
CA ALA A 592 -12.01 -25.66 -0.03
C ALA A 592 -10.71 -25.02 -0.48
N PHE A 593 -9.64 -25.20 0.30
CA PHE A 593 -8.36 -24.57 0.03
C PHE A 593 -7.30 -25.56 -0.46
N GLU A 594 -6.46 -25.09 -1.37
CA GLU A 594 -5.17 -25.69 -1.65
C GLU A 594 -4.19 -25.48 -0.48
N ALA A 595 -3.08 -26.21 -0.47
CA ALA A 595 -2.11 -26.17 0.63
C ALA A 595 -1.47 -24.78 0.86
N ASN A 596 -1.53 -23.88 -0.12
CA ASN A 596 -1.05 -22.50 -0.02
C ASN A 596 -2.14 -21.50 0.41
N GLY A 597 -3.37 -21.95 0.68
CA GLY A 597 -4.49 -21.10 1.07
C GLY A 597 -5.34 -20.59 -0.11
N GLU A 598 -5.10 -21.08 -1.32
CA GLU A 598 -5.87 -20.72 -2.51
C GLU A 598 -7.20 -21.46 -2.62
N LEU A 599 -8.21 -20.83 -3.22
CA LEU A 599 -9.47 -21.50 -3.52
C LEU A 599 -9.26 -22.63 -4.52
N LYS A 600 -9.82 -23.81 -4.23
CA LYS A 600 -9.90 -24.91 -5.20
C LYS A 600 -10.94 -24.62 -6.27
N ASN A 601 -10.58 -24.88 -7.53
CA ASN A 601 -11.45 -24.74 -8.70
C ASN A 601 -12.12 -23.35 -8.81
N PRO A 602 -11.34 -22.26 -8.84
CA PRO A 602 -11.91 -20.93 -9.00
C PRO A 602 -12.61 -20.80 -10.36
N ALA A 603 -13.72 -20.06 -10.40
CA ALA A 603 -14.38 -19.68 -11.64
C ALA A 603 -13.95 -18.27 -12.06
N THR A 604 -14.21 -17.90 -13.31
CA THR A 604 -14.05 -16.54 -13.83
C THR A 604 -15.19 -16.26 -14.80
N THR A 605 -15.72 -15.03 -14.78
CA THR A 605 -16.78 -14.61 -15.70
C THR A 605 -16.42 -13.31 -16.39
N LEU A 606 -16.73 -13.21 -17.69
CA LEU A 606 -16.63 -11.97 -18.44
C LEU A 606 -17.95 -11.17 -18.36
N TYR A 607 -17.81 -9.86 -18.22
CA TYR A 607 -18.91 -8.91 -18.24
C TYR A 607 -18.65 -7.80 -19.26
N THR A 608 -19.74 -7.23 -19.76
CA THR A 608 -19.75 -6.00 -20.54
C THR A 608 -20.80 -5.03 -19.99
N TYR A 609 -20.94 -3.86 -20.61
CA TYR A 609 -21.95 -2.88 -20.23
C TYR A 609 -22.86 -2.62 -21.42
N LYS A 610 -24.18 -2.64 -21.18
CA LYS A 610 -25.21 -2.31 -22.16
C LYS A 610 -26.15 -1.31 -21.53
N ASP A 611 -26.34 -0.17 -22.19
CA ASP A 611 -27.18 0.92 -21.69
C ASP A 611 -26.81 1.34 -20.25
N GLY A 612 -25.50 1.40 -19.97
CA GLY A 612 -24.98 1.75 -18.65
C GLY A 612 -25.09 0.65 -17.59
N LYS A 613 -25.57 -0.55 -17.94
CA LYS A 613 -25.76 -1.68 -17.01
C LYS A 613 -24.77 -2.79 -17.26
N LYS A 614 -24.09 -3.21 -16.18
CA LYS A 614 -23.24 -4.41 -16.18
C LYS A 614 -24.07 -5.63 -16.57
N THR A 615 -23.61 -6.35 -17.58
CA THR A 615 -24.31 -7.48 -18.20
C THR A 615 -23.31 -8.63 -18.41
N PRO A 616 -23.64 -9.86 -18.02
CA PRO A 616 -22.77 -11.01 -18.28
C PRO A 616 -22.67 -11.33 -19.77
N MET A 617 -21.55 -11.94 -20.18
CA MET A 617 -21.27 -12.29 -21.58
C MET A 617 -21.41 -13.79 -21.87
#